data_AF-A0A2N3IV78-F1
#
_entry.id   AF-A0A2N3IV78-F1
#
_cell.length_a   1.000
_cell.length_b   1.000
_cell.length_c   1.000
_cell.angle_alpha   90.00
_cell.angle_beta   90.00
_cell.angle_gamma   90.00
#
_symmetry.space_group_name_H-M   'P 1'
#
loop_
_entity.id
_entity.type
_entity.pdbx_description
1 polymer ?
#
loop_
_entity_poly.entity_id
_entity_poly.type
_entity_poly.pdbx_seq_one_letter_code
_entity_poly.pdbx_strand_id
1 'polypeptide(L)' 'MKPTAAQKETLTPREGTFLMMVAQLVVLTCIVLAATVGGLSWQWTLLLAIPPVIGGALLSRVWGKLPR' A
#
# COMPACT_ATOMS: atom_id res chain seq x y z
N MET A 1 36.03 5.51 -15.75
CA MET A 1 34.60 5.20 -15.62
C MET A 1 34.04 6.06 -14.50
N LYS A 2 33.19 7.04 -14.83
CA LYS A 2 32.53 7.91 -13.85
C LYS A 2 31.55 7.05 -13.05
N PRO A 3 31.49 7.14 -11.71
CA PRO A 3 30.37 6.56 -10.99
C PRO A 3 29.14 7.35 -11.44
N THR A 4 28.28 6.71 -12.23
CA THR A 4 26.93 7.20 -12.47
C THR A 4 26.32 7.36 -11.09
N ALA A 5 26.20 8.60 -10.64
CA ALA A 5 25.42 8.94 -9.47
C ALA A 5 24.01 8.45 -9.78
N ALA A 6 23.70 7.23 -9.33
CA ALA A 6 22.36 6.84 -9.02
C ALA A 6 21.92 7.86 -7.97
N GLN A 7 21.34 8.95 -8.46
CA GLN A 7 20.49 9.83 -7.70
C GLN A 7 19.44 8.89 -7.12
N LYS A 8 19.74 8.32 -5.95
CA LYS A 8 18.74 7.79 -5.05
C LYS A 8 17.91 9.01 -4.74
N GLU A 9 16.93 9.28 -5.59
CA GLU A 9 15.75 10.04 -5.22
C GLU A 9 15.15 9.23 -4.09
N THR A 10 15.72 9.46 -2.90
CA THR A 10 15.39 8.78 -1.68
C THR A 10 14.06 9.39 -1.36
N LEU A 11 12.99 8.75 -1.86
CA LEU A 11 11.61 9.15 -1.59
C LEU A 11 11.56 9.60 -0.15
N THR A 12 11.16 10.85 0.05
CA THR A 12 11.03 11.35 1.41
C THR A 12 10.12 10.37 2.15
N PRO A 13 10.32 10.16 3.46
CA PRO A 13 9.49 9.23 4.22
C PRO A 13 8.00 9.45 3.95
N ARG A 14 7.59 10.71 3.75
CA ARG A 14 6.23 11.11 3.40
C ARG A 14 5.77 10.64 2.02
N GLU A 15 6.58 10.83 0.98
CA GLU A 15 6.28 10.34 -0.37
C GLU A 15 6.23 8.81 -0.42
N GLY A 16 7.14 8.13 0.28
CA GLY A 16 7.13 6.67 0.40
C GLY A 16 5.86 6.17 1.09
N THR A 17 5.42 6.85 2.16
CA THR A 17 4.18 6.49 2.86
C THR A 17 2.95 6.79 1.99
N PHE A 18 2.95 7.88 1.21
CA PHE A 18 1.87 8.21 0.28
C PHE A 18 1.75 7.16 -0.83
N LEU A 19 2.88 6.79 -1.43
CA LEU A 19 2.95 5.73 -2.43
C LEU A 19 2.41 4.41 -1.87
N MET A 20 2.74 4.09 -0.62
CA MET A 20 2.26 2.88 0.04
C MET A 20 0.74 2.92 0.32
N MET A 21 0.18 4.08 0.68
CA MET A 21 -1.28 4.25 0.79
C MET A 21 -1.98 4.06 -0.56
N VAL A 22 -1.46 4.65 -1.62
CA VAL A 22 -2.01 4.47 -2.99
C VAL A 22 -1.92 3.01 -3.41
N ALA A 23 -0.79 2.35 -3.18
CA ALA A 23 -0.63 0.94 -3.49
C ALA A 23 -1.66 0.06 -2.76
N GLN A 24 -1.93 0.32 -1.48
CA GLN A 24 -2.95 -0.41 -0.72
C GLN A 24 -4.36 -0.21 -1.28
N LEU A 25 -4.73 1.03 -1.66
CA LEU A 25 -6.02 1.31 -2.30
C LEU A 25 -6.19 0.53 -3.61
N VAL A 26 -5.14 0.49 -4.43
CA VAL A 26 -5.15 -0.28 -5.68
C VAL A 26 -5.32 -1.77 -5.40
N VAL A 27 -4.57 -2.32 -4.43
CA VAL A 27 -4.67 -3.74 -4.06
C VAL A 27 -6.07 -4.09 -3.54
N LEU A 28 -6.65 -3.28 -2.65
CA LEU A 28 -8.02 -3.47 -2.16
C LEU A 28 -9.04 -3.46 -3.30
N THR A 29 -8.91 -2.50 -4.22
CA THR A 29 -9.78 -2.39 -5.38
C THR A 29 -9.68 -3.63 -6.27
N CYS A 30 -8.46 -4.13 -6.52
CA CYS A 30 -8.24 -5.37 -7.26
C CYS A 30 -8.84 -6.59 -6.56
N ILE A 31 -8.75 -6.69 -5.23
CA ILE A 31 -9.35 -7.80 -4.46
C ILE A 31 -10.87 -7.78 -4.61
N VAL A 32 -11.50 -6.61 -4.52
CA VAL A 32 -12.96 -6.47 -4.69
C VAL A 32 -13.38 -6.80 -6.13
N LEU A 33 -12.63 -6.34 -7.14
CA LEU A 33 -12.87 -6.68 -8.55
C LEU A 33 -12.69 -8.18 -8.82
N ALA A 34 -11.62 -8.79 -8.32
CA ALA A 34 -11.38 -10.22 -8.48
C ALA A 34 -12.46 -11.04 -7.78
N ALA A 35 -12.94 -10.60 -6.61
CA ALA A 35 -14.01 -11.27 -5.90
C ALA A 35 -15.37 -11.17 -6.61
N THR A 36 -15.70 -10.01 -7.17
CA THR A 36 -16.93 -9.79 -7.92
C THR A 36 -16.95 -10.56 -9.24
N VAL A 37 -15.83 -10.62 -9.95
CA VAL A 37 -15.71 -11.39 -11.20
C VAL A 37 -15.62 -12.89 -10.93
N GLY A 38 -14.89 -13.30 -9.90
CA GLY A 38 -14.67 -14.71 -9.55
C GLY A 38 -15.80 -15.38 -8.78
N GLY A 39 -16.88 -14.65 -8.45
CA GLY A 39 -17.99 -15.19 -7.64
C GLY A 39 -17.57 -15.64 -6.24
N LEU A 40 -16.51 -15.07 -5.70
CA LEU A 40 -16.01 -15.41 -4.37
C LEU A 40 -17.01 -14.94 -3.30
N SER A 41 -17.32 -15.82 -2.35
CA SER A 41 -18.10 -15.44 -1.18
C SER A 41 -17.40 -14.33 -0.42
N TRP A 42 -18.18 -13.36 0.06
CA TRP A 42 -17.71 -12.17 0.77
C TRP A 42 -16.81 -12.51 1.96
N GLN A 43 -16.99 -13.69 2.58
CA GLN A 43 -16.13 -14.19 3.67
C GLN A 43 -14.67 -14.37 3.22
N TRP A 44 -14.44 -14.92 2.03
CA TRP A 44 -13.10 -15.11 1.47
C TRP A 44 -12.49 -13.78 1.01
N THR A 45 -13.31 -12.90 0.44
CA THR A 45 -12.89 -11.52 0.10
C THR A 45 -12.43 -10.75 1.32
N LEU A 46 -13.18 -10.87 2.43
CA LEU A 46 -12.81 -10.25 3.70
C LEU A 46 -11.48 -10.80 4.22
N LEU A 47 -11.26 -12.13 4.18
CA LEU A 47 -9.98 -12.74 4.56
C LEU A 47 -8.82 -12.17 3.74
N LEU A 48 -8.99 -11.97 2.43
CA LEU A 48 -7.99 -11.38 1.55
C LEU A 48 -7.77 -9.88 1.80
N ALA A 49 -8.78 -9.18 2.30
CA ALA A 49 -8.70 -7.76 2.64
C ALA A 49 -8.05 -7.49 4.01
N ILE A 50 -7.91 -8.49 4.89
CA ILE A 50 -7.30 -8.30 6.23
C ILE A 50 -5.85 -7.76 6.13
N PRO A 51 -4.93 -8.35 5.35
CA PRO A 51 -3.56 -7.85 5.26
C PRO A 51 -3.44 -6.38 4.82
N PRO A 52 -4.12 -5.91 3.75
CA PRO A 52 -4.05 -4.49 3.38
C PRO A 52 -4.72 -3.58 4.41
N VAL A 53 -5.79 -4.01 5.09
CA VAL A 53 -6.45 -3.20 6.14
C VAL A 53 -5.54 -3.04 7.36
N ILE A 54 -4.90 -4.10 7.82
CA ILE A 54 -3.92 -4.03 8.93
C ILE A 54 -2.73 -3.17 8.52
N GLY A 55 -2.22 -3.36 7.30
CA GLY A 55 -1.16 -2.53 6.74
C GLY A 55 -1.51 -1.05 6.74
N GLY A 56 -2.72 -0.68 6.32
CA GLY A 56 -3.18 0.71 6.29
C GLY A 56 -3.37 1.32 7.67
N ALA A 57 -3.88 0.54 8.63
CA ALA A 57 -4.02 0.98 10.01
C ALA A 57 -2.65 1.26 10.67
N LEU A 58 -1.66 0.39 10.41
CA LEU A 58 -0.29 0.59 10.89
C LEU A 58 0.37 1.81 10.24
N LEU A 59 0.20 1.99 8.92
CA LEU A 59 0.72 3.17 8.22
C LEU A 59 0.11 4.46 8.74
N SER A 60 -1.20 4.47 9.02
CA SER A 60 -1.88 5.64 9.58
C SER A 60 -1.31 6.04 10.95
N ARG A 61 -0.90 5.06 11.76
CA ARG A 61 -0.22 5.31 13.05
C ARG A 61 1.20 5.84 12.88
N VAL A 62 1.92 5.37 11.86
CA VAL A 62 3.30 5.79 11.60
C VAL A 62 3.35 7.16 10.93
N TRP A 63 2.34 7.51 10.11
CA TRP A 63 2.24 8.80 9.44
C TRP A 63 2.32 9.99 10.41
N GLY A 64 1.66 9.91 11.57
CA GLY A 64 1.69 10.95 12.59
C GLY A 64 3.05 11.11 13.30
N LYS A 65 3.97 10.15 13.12
CA LYS A 65 5.31 10.14 13.72
C LYS A 65 6.41 10.49 12.73
N LEU A 66 6.09 10.75 11.46
CA LEU A 66 7.10 11.09 10.45
C LEU A 66 7.60 12.53 10.64
N PRO A 67 8.94 12.76 10.66
CA PRO A 67 9.51 14.10 10.68
C PRO A 67 9.16 14.85 9.38
N ARG A 68 8.95 16.16 9.50
CA ARG A 68 8.59 17.05 8.40
C ARG A 68 9.75 17.31 7.47
#